data_AF-A0A6J1QFR2-F1
#
_entry.id   AF-A0A6J1QFR2-F1
#
_cell.length_a   1.000
_cell.length_b   1.000
_cell.length_c   1.000
_cell.angle_alpha   90.00
_cell.angle_beta   90.00
_cell.angle_gamma   90.00
#
_symmetry.space_group_name_H-M   'P 1'
#
loop_
_entity.id
_entity.type
_entity.pdbx_description
1 polymer ?
#
loop_
_entity_poly.entity_id
_entity_poly.type
_entity_poly.pdbx_seq_one_letter_code
_entity_poly.pdbx_strand_id
1 'polypeptide(L)'
;GIYVVSACGFDCVPSDLGIIFTQQKFGGEVNDVEVYMSTWSTATDNKRPYLNYGTWESAIYSLAHAYELRELHEKLYPTKLPEFTPKLKSRGLVHRSDVSEGWSVWFPSTDRSLALRTQRFLYDKYKERPAQIRVYATFKSFLVFLTLSIFGLIVLFMTRIACGRNLLLKYPSLFSFGFISHENPDPKVWESIHFSVICKARGWTEKLTESTDKHTNSPNKEVITKVTGDSPAYEGTSIIAILSAITILNESDKIPDNGGVLTPGAALGKTSLIEQMNKHNIKFEVISSTVK
;
A
#
# COMPACT_ATOMS: atom_id res chain seq x y z
N GLY A 1 19.74 12.56 -14.97
CA GLY A 1 20.22 11.20 -15.26
C GLY A 1 19.03 10.32 -15.59
N ILE A 2 19.04 9.04 -15.21
CA ILE A 2 17.94 8.09 -15.51
C ILE A 2 17.20 7.77 -14.21
N TYR A 3 15.88 7.95 -14.19
CA TYR A 3 15.02 7.52 -13.09
C TYR A 3 14.32 6.22 -13.43
N VAL A 4 14.30 5.29 -12.47
CA VAL A 4 13.49 4.08 -12.52
C VAL A 4 12.59 4.10 -11.29
N VAL A 5 11.32 4.49 -11.47
CA VAL A 5 10.34 4.52 -10.39
C VAL A 5 9.48 3.26 -10.44
N SER A 6 9.63 2.40 -9.44
CA SER A 6 8.91 1.12 -9.38
C SER A 6 7.48 1.30 -8.85
N ALA A 7 6.56 0.42 -9.25
CA ALA A 7 5.21 0.32 -8.68
C ALA A 7 4.35 1.60 -8.79
N CYS A 8 4.43 2.30 -9.92
CA CYS A 8 3.58 3.45 -10.26
C CYS A 8 2.14 3.06 -10.64
N GLY A 9 1.53 2.14 -9.90
CA GLY A 9 0.16 1.67 -10.12
C GLY A 9 -0.65 1.68 -8.83
N PHE A 10 -1.92 1.28 -8.93
CA PHE A 10 -2.84 1.29 -7.78
C PHE A 10 -2.37 0.42 -6.62
N ASP A 11 -1.69 -0.69 -6.88
CA ASP A 11 -1.28 -1.64 -5.83
C ASP A 11 -0.38 -1.02 -4.75
N CYS A 12 0.33 0.08 -5.03
CA CYS A 12 1.25 0.67 -4.05
C CYS A 12 1.13 2.19 -3.92
N VAL A 13 0.71 2.92 -4.95
CA VAL A 13 0.71 4.40 -4.91
C VAL A 13 -0.25 4.98 -3.86
N PRO A 14 -1.52 4.54 -3.75
CA PRO A 14 -2.46 5.07 -2.76
C PRO A 14 -1.99 4.87 -1.31
N SER A 15 -1.32 3.76 -1.00
CA SER A 15 -0.79 3.48 0.33
C SER A 15 0.51 4.24 0.59
N ASP A 16 1.47 4.20 -0.33
CA ASP A 16 2.78 4.84 -0.18
C ASP A 16 2.66 6.37 -0.17
N LEU A 17 1.99 6.97 -1.17
CA LEU A 17 1.70 8.41 -1.16
C LEU A 17 0.66 8.78 -0.11
N GLY A 18 -0.21 7.85 0.30
CA GLY A 18 -1.11 8.04 1.43
C GLY A 18 -0.34 8.31 2.72
N ILE A 19 0.69 7.50 3.00
CA ILE A 19 1.60 7.68 4.14
C ILE A 19 2.35 9.01 4.03
N ILE A 20 2.92 9.33 2.86
CA ILE A 20 3.62 10.61 2.64
C ILE A 20 2.68 11.80 2.90
N PHE A 21 1.47 11.75 2.35
CA PHE A 21 0.45 12.77 2.59
C PHE A 21 0.13 12.91 4.08
N THR A 22 -0.05 11.79 4.80
CA THR A 22 -0.26 11.83 6.25
C THR A 22 0.91 12.50 6.97
N GLN A 23 2.16 12.14 6.63
CA GLN A 23 3.36 12.73 7.23
C GLN A 23 3.45 14.24 6.97
N GLN A 24 3.12 14.69 5.76
CA GLN A 24 3.06 16.11 5.40
C GLN A 24 2.00 16.88 6.20
N LYS A 25 0.82 16.28 6.38
CA LYS A 25 -0.28 16.89 7.16
C LYS A 25 -0.10 16.72 8.68
N PHE A 26 0.86 15.92 9.12
CA PHE A 26 1.06 15.64 10.54
C PHE A 26 1.54 16.87 11.31
N GLY A 27 2.39 17.73 10.73
CA GLY A 27 2.87 18.95 11.39
C GLY A 27 3.55 18.67 12.73
N GLY A 28 4.49 17.74 12.74
CA GLY A 28 5.19 17.20 13.92
C GLY A 28 6.08 16.03 13.50
N GLU A 29 6.48 15.17 14.43
CA GLU A 29 7.24 13.95 14.13
C GLU A 29 6.36 12.70 14.22
N VAL A 30 6.33 11.89 13.16
CA VAL A 30 5.53 10.66 13.10
C VAL A 30 6.31 9.48 13.68
N ASN A 31 5.71 8.76 14.61
CA ASN A 31 6.27 7.52 15.16
C ASN A 31 5.85 6.29 14.34
N ASP A 32 4.56 6.19 14.05
CA ASP A 32 3.95 5.03 13.42
C ASP A 32 2.74 5.40 12.56
N VAL A 33 2.50 4.58 11.53
CA VAL A 33 1.33 4.66 10.66
C VAL A 33 0.71 3.28 10.51
N GLU A 34 -0.55 3.16 10.90
CA GLU A 34 -1.40 2.01 10.60
C GLU A 34 -2.25 2.33 9.36
N VAL A 35 -2.07 1.53 8.30
CA VAL A 35 -2.78 1.66 7.03
C VAL A 35 -3.87 0.60 6.94
N TYR A 36 -5.10 1.01 6.66
CA TYR A 36 -6.28 0.15 6.52
C TYR A 36 -6.84 0.28 5.11
N MET A 37 -6.77 -0.81 4.34
CA MET A 37 -7.22 -0.86 2.95
C MET A 37 -8.54 -1.61 2.86
N SER A 38 -9.52 -1.04 2.19
CA SER A 38 -10.79 -1.70 1.89
C SER A 38 -11.19 -1.48 0.44
N THR A 39 -11.77 -2.51 -0.15
CA THR A 39 -12.35 -2.49 -1.50
C THR A 39 -13.74 -3.11 -1.43
N TRP A 40 -14.71 -2.50 -2.12
CA TRP A 40 -16.06 -3.03 -2.19
C TRP A 40 -16.68 -2.76 -3.55
N SER A 41 -17.60 -3.63 -3.96
CA SER A 41 -18.38 -3.50 -5.18
C SER A 41 -19.79 -3.03 -4.83
N THR A 42 -20.35 -2.13 -5.63
CA THR A 42 -21.78 -1.76 -5.59
C THR A 42 -22.62 -2.54 -6.59
N ALA A 43 -21.99 -3.28 -7.52
CA ALA A 43 -22.72 -4.15 -8.44
C ALA A 43 -23.43 -5.30 -7.71
N THR A 44 -24.65 -5.60 -8.18
CA THR A 44 -25.49 -6.69 -7.69
C THR A 44 -25.36 -7.98 -8.50
N ASP A 45 -24.75 -7.90 -9.69
CA ASP A 45 -24.50 -9.04 -10.57
C ASP A 45 -23.01 -9.45 -10.53
N ASN A 46 -22.72 -10.52 -9.79
CA ASN A 46 -21.35 -11.06 -9.62
C ASN A 46 -20.95 -12.06 -10.72
N LYS A 47 -21.64 -12.10 -11.86
CA LYS A 47 -21.43 -13.13 -12.89
C LYS A 47 -20.21 -12.91 -13.79
N ARG A 48 -19.47 -11.80 -13.62
CA ARG A 48 -18.37 -11.41 -14.51
C ARG A 48 -17.04 -11.27 -13.74
N PRO A 49 -15.91 -11.56 -14.39
CA PRO A 49 -14.60 -11.41 -13.77
C PRO A 49 -14.32 -9.93 -13.46
N TYR A 50 -13.72 -9.67 -12.30
CA TYR A 50 -13.29 -8.34 -11.87
C TYR A 50 -11.85 -8.05 -12.31
N LEU A 51 -11.05 -9.10 -12.49
CA LEU A 51 -9.62 -9.04 -12.78
C LEU A 51 -9.26 -10.03 -13.90
N ASN A 52 -8.19 -9.73 -14.63
CA ASN A 52 -7.70 -10.54 -15.72
C ASN A 52 -6.60 -11.50 -15.23
N TYR A 53 -6.37 -12.54 -16.02
CA TYR A 53 -5.33 -13.55 -15.84
C TYR A 53 -3.96 -12.99 -15.46
N GLY A 54 -3.52 -11.87 -16.04
CA GLY A 54 -2.20 -11.31 -15.74
C GLY A 54 -1.99 -10.99 -14.25
N THR A 55 -3.05 -10.54 -13.55
CA THR A 55 -3.01 -10.31 -12.10
C THR A 55 -2.86 -11.63 -11.33
N TRP A 56 -3.56 -12.67 -11.77
CA TRP A 56 -3.52 -14.00 -11.15
C TRP A 56 -2.16 -14.66 -11.31
N GLU A 57 -1.62 -14.64 -12.53
CA GLU A 57 -0.28 -15.16 -12.81
C GLU A 57 0.77 -14.45 -11.96
N SER A 58 0.71 -13.13 -11.89
CA SER A 58 1.62 -12.32 -11.06
C SER A 58 1.52 -12.68 -9.57
N ALA A 59 0.30 -12.85 -9.05
CA ALA A 59 0.08 -13.23 -7.65
C ALA A 59 0.65 -14.63 -7.35
N ILE A 60 0.43 -15.60 -8.24
CA ILE A 60 0.93 -16.97 -8.10
C ILE A 60 2.46 -16.99 -8.03
N TYR A 61 3.14 -16.31 -8.95
CA TYR A 61 4.60 -16.26 -8.96
C TYR A 61 5.16 -15.46 -7.78
N SER A 62 4.48 -14.39 -7.38
CA SER A 62 4.85 -13.62 -6.18
C SER A 62 4.82 -14.49 -4.92
N LEU A 63 3.80 -15.33 -4.75
CA LEU A 63 3.70 -16.27 -3.63
C LEU A 63 4.71 -17.42 -3.74
N ALA A 64 4.92 -17.95 -4.96
CA ALA A 64 5.85 -19.05 -5.19
C ALA A 64 7.31 -18.66 -4.85
N HIS A 65 7.71 -17.44 -5.19
CA HIS A 65 9.09 -16.93 -5.01
C HIS A 65 9.26 -16.01 -3.79
N ALA A 66 8.25 -15.90 -2.92
CA ALA A 66 8.27 -15.00 -1.76
C ALA A 66 9.46 -15.25 -0.81
N TYR A 67 9.99 -16.47 -0.75
CA TYR A 67 11.14 -16.81 0.11
C TYR A 67 12.46 -16.18 -0.36
N GLU A 68 12.58 -15.87 -1.65
CA GLU A 68 13.78 -15.27 -2.26
C GLU A 68 13.91 -13.79 -1.86
N LEU A 69 12.80 -13.12 -1.59
CA LEU A 69 12.76 -11.70 -1.22
C LEU A 69 13.56 -11.39 0.05
N ARG A 70 13.60 -12.31 1.02
CA ARG A 70 14.36 -12.10 2.25
C ARG A 70 15.86 -11.95 1.96
N GLU A 71 16.41 -12.86 1.17
CA GLU A 71 17.83 -12.85 0.81
C GLU A 71 18.17 -11.62 -0.05
N LEU A 72 17.30 -11.26 -1.00
CA LEU A 72 17.48 -10.07 -1.82
C LEU A 72 17.47 -8.79 -0.99
N HIS A 73 16.56 -8.68 -0.02
CA HIS A 73 16.51 -7.52 0.89
C HIS A 73 17.74 -7.44 1.80
N GLU A 74 18.25 -8.55 2.31
CA GLU A 74 19.48 -8.58 3.12
C GLU A 74 20.69 -8.11 2.33
N LYS A 75 20.79 -8.48 1.03
CA LYS A 75 21.86 -8.00 0.13
C LYS A 75 21.74 -6.52 -0.21
N LEU A 76 20.52 -6.04 -0.47
CA LEU A 76 20.28 -4.63 -0.83
C LEU A 76 20.40 -3.67 0.35
N TYR A 77 20.13 -4.14 1.56
CA TYR A 77 20.07 -3.31 2.77
C TYR A 77 20.91 -3.89 3.92
N PRO A 78 22.26 -3.93 3.78
CA PRO A 78 23.14 -4.54 4.77
C PRO A 78 23.14 -3.78 6.11
N THR A 79 23.00 -2.45 6.07
CA THR A 79 22.94 -1.62 7.27
C THR A 79 21.51 -1.58 7.80
N LYS A 80 21.30 -1.92 9.08
CA LYS A 80 19.99 -1.81 9.73
C LYS A 80 19.70 -0.36 10.11
N LEU A 81 18.43 0.03 10.04
CA LEU A 81 17.98 1.30 10.59
C LEU A 81 18.12 1.28 12.13
N PRO A 82 18.31 2.46 12.77
CA PRO A 82 18.30 2.58 14.22
C PRO A 82 17.02 2.04 14.84
N GLU A 83 17.10 1.70 16.12
CA GLU A 83 15.93 1.25 16.83
C GLU A 83 15.02 2.42 17.25
N PHE A 84 13.83 2.48 16.66
CA PHE A 84 12.86 3.53 16.94
C PHE A 84 11.90 3.14 18.07
N THR A 85 11.86 3.95 19.12
CA THR A 85 10.95 3.84 20.28
C THR A 85 9.95 5.00 20.32
N PRO A 86 8.70 4.78 20.79
CA PRO A 86 8.14 3.51 21.24
C PRO A 86 7.77 2.60 20.06
N LYS A 87 7.79 1.29 20.29
CA LYS A 87 7.44 0.30 19.26
C LYS A 87 5.94 0.33 18.95
N LEU A 88 5.61 0.21 17.67
CA LEU A 88 4.24 0.01 17.23
C LEU A 88 3.68 -1.31 17.77
N LYS A 89 2.78 -1.20 18.75
CA LYS A 89 2.10 -2.34 19.39
C LYS A 89 1.38 -3.20 18.35
N SER A 90 1.44 -4.52 18.55
CA SER A 90 0.72 -5.45 17.68
C SER A 90 -0.77 -5.46 17.98
N ARG A 91 -1.58 -5.46 16.92
CA ARG A 91 -3.04 -5.63 16.99
C ARG A 91 -3.49 -7.09 16.93
N GLY A 92 -2.55 -8.03 16.76
CA GLY A 92 -2.85 -9.44 16.46
C GLY A 92 -3.02 -9.69 14.96
N LEU A 93 -3.47 -10.90 14.60
CA LEU A 93 -3.71 -11.28 13.20
C LEU A 93 -5.02 -10.71 12.66
N VAL A 94 -6.03 -10.58 13.51
CA VAL A 94 -7.38 -10.11 13.20
C VAL A 94 -7.84 -9.18 14.32
N HIS A 95 -8.33 -8.00 13.98
CA HIS A 95 -8.86 -7.03 14.94
C HIS A 95 -9.95 -6.15 14.33
N ARG A 96 -10.60 -5.35 15.18
CA ARG A 96 -11.46 -4.24 14.74
C ARG A 96 -10.74 -2.94 15.01
N SER A 97 -10.92 -1.98 14.09
CA SER A 97 -10.34 -0.66 14.18
C SER A 97 -11.43 0.37 14.45
N ASP A 98 -11.09 1.42 15.19
CA ASP A 98 -11.95 2.58 15.41
C ASP A 98 -12.06 3.46 14.16
N VAL A 99 -11.11 3.33 13.22
CA VAL A 99 -11.06 4.14 12.00
C VAL A 99 -11.53 3.41 10.75
N SER A 100 -11.72 2.08 10.81
CA SER A 100 -12.06 1.25 9.66
C SER A 100 -13.16 0.25 10.05
N GLU A 101 -14.32 0.36 9.41
CA GLU A 101 -15.47 -0.50 9.67
C GLU A 101 -15.22 -1.92 9.15
N GLY A 102 -15.36 -2.91 10.03
CA GLY A 102 -15.23 -4.33 9.71
C GLY A 102 -14.10 -5.02 10.46
N TRP A 103 -13.56 -6.07 9.85
CA TRP A 103 -12.49 -6.89 10.38
C TRP A 103 -11.21 -6.62 9.61
N SER A 104 -10.24 -6.04 10.29
CA SER A 104 -8.92 -5.74 9.76
C SER A 104 -7.97 -6.88 10.05
N VAL A 105 -7.21 -7.28 9.03
CA VAL A 105 -6.30 -8.42 9.13
C VAL A 105 -4.93 -8.06 8.60
N TRP A 106 -3.91 -8.67 9.18
CA TRP A 106 -2.55 -8.50 8.65
C TRP A 106 -2.49 -9.02 7.21
N PHE A 107 -2.14 -8.14 6.28
CA PHE A 107 -2.08 -8.45 4.86
C PHE A 107 -0.62 -8.49 4.42
N PRO A 108 -0.09 -9.66 3.98
CA PRO A 108 1.28 -9.78 3.50
C PRO A 108 1.42 -9.18 2.09
N SER A 109 1.33 -7.85 1.99
CA SER A 109 1.38 -7.13 0.71
C SER A 109 2.75 -6.51 0.40
N THR A 110 2.90 -6.20 -0.88
CA THR A 110 3.99 -5.41 -1.47
C THR A 110 4.04 -3.99 -0.90
N ASP A 111 2.88 -3.39 -0.55
CA ASP A 111 2.77 -2.04 0.00
C ASP A 111 3.70 -1.82 1.19
N ARG A 112 3.68 -2.75 2.15
CA ARG A 112 4.48 -2.59 3.38
C ARG A 112 5.98 -2.58 3.06
N SER A 113 6.42 -3.49 2.20
CA SER A 113 7.84 -3.56 1.80
C SER A 113 8.26 -2.26 1.10
N LEU A 114 7.42 -1.79 0.19
CA LEU A 114 7.67 -0.58 -0.58
C LEU A 114 7.67 0.67 0.32
N ALA A 115 6.70 0.82 1.21
CA ALA A 115 6.62 1.95 2.10
C ALA A 115 7.80 1.98 3.11
N LEU A 116 8.30 0.81 3.55
CA LEU A 116 9.54 0.76 4.35
C LEU A 116 10.77 1.23 3.56
N ARG A 117 10.85 0.93 2.26
CA ARG A 117 11.92 1.45 1.38
C ARG A 117 11.80 2.96 1.22
N THR A 118 10.58 3.49 1.09
CA THR A 118 10.31 4.93 1.10
C THR A 118 10.81 5.56 2.40
N GLN A 119 10.42 5.03 3.58
CA GLN A 119 10.85 5.59 4.87
C GLN A 119 12.37 5.53 5.07
N ARG A 120 13.01 4.45 4.63
CA ARG A 120 14.47 4.35 4.63
C ARG A 120 15.12 5.44 3.79
N PHE A 121 14.61 5.65 2.57
CA PHE A 121 15.11 6.71 1.69
C PHE A 121 14.98 8.09 2.35
N LEU A 122 13.83 8.40 2.96
CA LEU A 122 13.61 9.66 3.65
C LEU A 122 14.61 9.87 4.81
N TYR A 123 14.92 8.81 5.56
CA TYR A 123 15.92 8.87 6.61
C TYR A 123 17.34 9.06 6.07
N ASP A 124 17.76 8.26 5.08
CA ASP A 124 19.10 8.32 4.56
C ASP A 124 19.36 9.70 3.89
N LYS A 125 18.39 10.20 3.11
CA LYS A 125 18.49 11.42 2.32
C LYS A 125 18.17 12.70 3.08
N TYR A 126 17.03 12.73 3.78
CA TYR A 126 16.49 13.95 4.40
C TYR A 126 16.65 13.97 5.92
N LYS A 127 17.22 12.91 6.52
CA LYS A 127 17.34 12.76 7.98
C LYS A 127 15.99 12.88 8.68
N GLU A 128 14.93 12.44 8.01
CA GLU A 128 13.59 12.34 8.60
C GLU A 128 13.48 11.03 9.37
N ARG A 129 12.86 11.06 10.55
CA ARG A 129 12.61 9.84 11.32
C ARG A 129 11.69 8.88 10.54
N PRO A 130 12.10 7.62 10.29
CA PRO A 130 11.24 6.60 9.69
C PRO A 130 9.99 6.31 10.52
N ALA A 131 8.83 6.40 9.89
CA ALA A 131 7.60 5.91 10.49
C ALA A 131 7.59 4.37 10.52
N GLN A 132 7.14 3.80 11.64
CA GLN A 132 6.85 2.36 11.73
C GLN A 132 5.54 2.04 11.01
N ILE A 133 5.58 1.23 9.97
CA ILE A 133 4.42 0.98 9.12
C ILE A 133 3.83 -0.42 9.33
N ARG A 134 2.50 -0.46 9.46
CA ARG A 134 1.68 -1.67 9.32
C ARG A 134 0.57 -1.44 8.32
N VAL A 135 0.31 -2.48 7.52
CA VAL A 135 -0.74 -2.47 6.50
C VAL A 135 -1.71 -3.61 6.81
N TYR A 136 -2.99 -3.29 6.75
CA TYR A 136 -4.09 -4.20 7.02
C TYR A 136 -5.10 -4.15 5.89
N ALA A 137 -5.64 -5.31 5.52
CA ALA A 137 -6.83 -5.39 4.68
C ALA A 137 -8.07 -5.46 5.57
N THR A 138 -9.11 -4.68 5.27
CA THR A 138 -10.37 -4.63 6.03
C THR A 138 -11.51 -5.25 5.23
N PHE A 139 -12.19 -6.21 5.83
CA PHE A 139 -13.37 -6.89 5.29
C PHE A 139 -14.61 -6.55 6.12
N LYS A 140 -15.71 -6.17 5.48
CA LYS A 140 -16.98 -5.87 6.19
C LYS A 140 -17.56 -7.10 6.89
N SER A 141 -17.42 -8.28 6.28
CA SER A 141 -17.96 -9.55 6.80
C SER A 141 -16.85 -10.49 7.27
N PHE A 142 -16.98 -11.00 8.49
CA PHE A 142 -16.08 -12.01 9.04
C PHE A 142 -16.13 -13.32 8.26
N LEU A 143 -17.32 -13.71 7.76
CA LEU A 143 -17.49 -14.93 6.98
C LEU A 143 -16.77 -14.84 5.64
N VAL A 144 -16.83 -13.68 4.98
CA VAL A 144 -16.08 -13.42 3.74
C VAL A 144 -14.58 -13.51 4.01
N PHE A 145 -14.09 -12.87 5.08
CA PHE A 145 -12.69 -13.00 5.50
C PHE A 145 -12.28 -14.45 5.74
N LEU A 146 -13.07 -15.22 6.50
CA LEU A 146 -12.76 -16.61 6.82
C LEU A 146 -12.69 -17.47 5.55
N THR A 147 -13.63 -17.27 4.62
CA THR A 147 -13.70 -17.99 3.35
C THR A 147 -12.48 -17.69 2.48
N LEU A 148 -12.14 -16.40 2.30
CA LEU A 148 -10.98 -15.97 1.55
C LEU A 148 -9.67 -16.43 2.20
N SER A 149 -9.60 -16.51 3.52
CA SER A 149 -8.41 -16.97 4.24
C SER A 149 -8.17 -18.46 4.08
N ILE A 150 -9.20 -19.29 4.21
CA ILE A 150 -9.12 -20.74 3.98
C ILE A 150 -8.67 -20.98 2.53
N PHE A 151 -9.29 -20.28 1.59
CA PHE A 151 -8.95 -20.42 0.18
C PHE A 151 -7.53 -19.91 -0.14
N GLY A 152 -7.13 -18.78 0.44
CA GLY A 152 -5.78 -18.24 0.31
C GLY A 152 -4.70 -19.19 0.82
N LEU A 153 -4.97 -19.93 1.90
CA LEU A 153 -4.06 -20.97 2.40
C LEU A 153 -3.93 -22.15 1.42
N ILE A 154 -5.03 -22.56 0.78
CA ILE A 154 -5.01 -23.60 -0.25
C ILE A 154 -4.17 -23.15 -1.45
N VAL A 155 -4.39 -21.92 -1.95
CA VAL A 155 -3.60 -21.34 -3.04
C VAL A 155 -2.13 -21.25 -2.65
N LEU A 156 -1.82 -20.75 -1.44
CA LEU A 156 -0.45 -20.67 -0.93
C LEU A 156 0.24 -22.04 -0.94
N PHE A 157 -0.43 -23.09 -0.45
CA PHE A 157 0.12 -24.44 -0.49
C PHE A 157 0.34 -24.94 -1.93
N MET A 158 -0.64 -24.74 -2.81
CA MET A 158 -0.56 -25.15 -4.21
C MET A 158 0.57 -24.45 -4.98
N THR A 159 0.86 -23.17 -4.69
CA THR A 159 1.96 -22.42 -5.33
C THR A 159 3.35 -23.02 -5.05
N ARG A 160 3.50 -23.78 -3.95
CA ARG A 160 4.77 -24.42 -3.56
C ARG A 160 5.11 -25.66 -4.37
N ILE A 161 4.14 -26.24 -5.08
CA ILE A 161 4.30 -27.48 -5.84
C ILE A 161 4.09 -27.18 -7.32
N ALA A 162 5.01 -27.64 -8.18
CA ALA A 162 4.95 -27.34 -9.62
C ALA A 162 3.62 -27.74 -10.28
N CYS A 163 3.08 -28.91 -9.93
CA CYS A 163 1.76 -29.37 -10.39
C CYS A 163 0.62 -28.46 -9.91
N GLY A 164 0.64 -28.07 -8.62
CA GLY A 164 -0.35 -27.17 -8.04
C GLY A 164 -0.33 -25.80 -8.71
N ARG A 165 0.86 -25.23 -8.93
CA ARG A 165 1.04 -23.99 -9.68
C ARG A 165 0.48 -24.10 -11.10
N ASN A 166 0.77 -25.19 -11.82
CA ASN A 166 0.24 -25.40 -13.17
C ASN A 166 -1.29 -25.48 -13.17
N LEU A 167 -1.89 -26.10 -12.14
CA LEU A 167 -3.34 -26.20 -12.01
C LEU A 167 -3.99 -24.82 -11.74
N LEU A 168 -3.39 -24.03 -10.85
CA LEU A 168 -3.83 -22.66 -10.58
C LEU A 168 -3.76 -21.78 -11.84
N LEU A 169 -2.67 -21.89 -12.62
CA LEU A 169 -2.48 -21.13 -13.85
C LEU A 169 -3.41 -21.59 -14.98
N LYS A 170 -3.77 -22.87 -15.04
CA LYS A 170 -4.64 -23.41 -16.10
C LYS A 170 -6.12 -23.11 -15.88
N TYR A 171 -6.55 -23.02 -14.62
CA TYR A 171 -7.97 -22.84 -14.27
C TYR A 171 -8.21 -21.64 -13.34
N PRO A 172 -7.84 -20.41 -13.75
CA PRO A 172 -7.93 -19.22 -12.90
C PRO A 172 -9.36 -18.96 -12.38
N SER A 173 -10.38 -19.17 -13.20
CA SER A 173 -11.79 -18.96 -12.81
C SER A 173 -12.24 -19.91 -11.72
N LEU A 174 -11.85 -21.19 -11.81
CA LEU A 174 -12.15 -22.19 -10.77
C LEU A 174 -11.49 -21.80 -9.44
N PHE A 175 -10.22 -21.42 -9.48
CA PHE A 175 -9.44 -21.06 -8.29
C PHE A 175 -9.57 -19.59 -7.89
N SER A 176 -10.53 -18.86 -8.45
CA SER A 176 -10.85 -17.51 -7.98
C SER A 176 -12.35 -17.34 -7.77
N PHE A 177 -13.13 -18.43 -7.82
CA PHE A 177 -14.60 -18.38 -7.77
C PHE A 177 -15.20 -17.42 -8.82
N GLY A 178 -14.61 -17.37 -10.02
CA GLY A 178 -15.04 -16.50 -11.11
C GLY A 178 -14.58 -15.05 -11.00
N PHE A 179 -13.87 -14.64 -9.94
CA PHE A 179 -13.33 -13.28 -9.82
C PHE A 179 -12.26 -12.96 -10.87
N ILE A 180 -11.50 -13.98 -11.30
CA ILE A 180 -10.42 -13.83 -12.27
C ILE A 180 -10.60 -14.81 -13.42
N SER A 181 -10.47 -14.33 -14.66
CA SER A 181 -10.49 -15.18 -15.84
C SER A 181 -9.52 -14.68 -16.92
N HIS A 182 -9.41 -15.44 -18.02
CA HIS A 182 -8.68 -14.98 -19.21
C HIS A 182 -9.46 -13.94 -20.02
N GLU A 183 -10.75 -13.78 -19.75
CA GLU A 183 -11.57 -12.75 -20.38
C GLU A 183 -11.25 -11.38 -19.78
N ASN A 184 -11.40 -10.33 -20.57
CA ASN A 184 -11.23 -8.98 -20.06
C ASN A 184 -12.46 -8.60 -19.21
N PRO A 185 -12.26 -8.02 -18.02
CA PRO A 185 -13.36 -7.48 -17.22
C PRO A 185 -14.16 -6.43 -18.00
N ASP A 186 -15.49 -6.49 -17.90
CA ASP A 186 -16.37 -5.48 -18.51
C ASP A 186 -16.15 -4.12 -17.82
N PRO A 187 -15.93 -3.01 -18.55
CA PRO A 187 -15.99 -1.62 -18.08
C PRO A 187 -16.95 -1.37 -16.91
N LYS A 188 -18.19 -1.81 -17.05
CA LYS A 188 -19.26 -1.59 -16.07
C LYS A 188 -19.00 -2.24 -14.72
N VAL A 189 -18.21 -3.32 -14.69
CA VAL A 189 -17.90 -4.06 -13.46
C VAL A 189 -16.88 -3.30 -12.61
N TRP A 190 -15.80 -2.79 -13.21
CA TRP A 190 -14.78 -2.07 -12.45
C TRP A 190 -15.20 -0.65 -12.06
N GLU A 191 -16.07 0.00 -12.84
CA GLU A 191 -16.74 1.26 -12.45
C GLU A 191 -17.52 1.15 -11.13
N SER A 192 -18.00 -0.05 -10.79
CA SER A 192 -18.74 -0.31 -9.55
C SER A 192 -17.84 -0.62 -8.34
N ILE A 193 -16.52 -0.74 -8.55
CA ILE A 193 -15.56 -1.04 -7.49
C ILE A 193 -15.04 0.27 -6.92
N HIS A 194 -15.15 0.38 -5.61
CA HIS A 194 -14.65 1.51 -4.85
C HIS A 194 -13.55 1.04 -3.91
N PHE A 195 -12.62 1.94 -3.60
CA PHE A 195 -11.58 1.67 -2.62
C PHE A 195 -11.45 2.79 -1.58
N SER A 196 -10.89 2.43 -0.43
CA SER A 196 -10.51 3.36 0.62
C SER A 196 -9.23 2.89 1.28
N VAL A 197 -8.26 3.79 1.42
CA VAL A 197 -7.03 3.58 2.18
C VAL A 197 -6.99 4.61 3.31
N ILE A 198 -7.13 4.15 4.55
CA ILE A 198 -7.11 5.02 5.74
C ILE A 198 -5.74 4.90 6.39
N CYS A 199 -5.06 6.02 6.56
CA CYS A 199 -3.77 6.09 7.25
C CYS A 199 -4.00 6.75 8.62
N LYS A 200 -3.78 5.98 9.69
CA LYS A 200 -3.80 6.45 11.08
C LYS A 200 -2.37 6.65 11.56
N ALA A 201 -1.91 7.89 11.63
CA ALA A 201 -0.60 8.24 12.13
C ALA A 201 -0.64 8.65 13.60
N ARG A 202 0.37 8.24 14.36
CA ARG A 202 0.61 8.69 15.74
C ARG A 202 2.05 9.15 15.89
N GLY A 203 2.24 10.14 16.75
CA GLY A 203 3.55 10.76 16.95
C GLY A 203 3.47 11.94 17.90
N TRP A 204 4.34 12.91 17.71
CA TRP A 204 4.50 14.06 18.58
C TRP A 204 4.26 15.38 17.85
N THR A 205 3.73 16.36 18.57
CA THR A 205 3.68 17.76 18.12
C THR A 205 5.09 18.33 17.91
N GLU A 206 6.03 17.92 18.76
CA GLU A 206 7.42 18.35 18.71
C GLU A 206 8.19 17.61 17.63
N LYS A 207 9.11 18.32 16.98
CA LYS A 207 10.16 17.72 16.15
C LYS A 207 11.47 17.81 16.90
N LEU A 208 12.19 16.69 16.97
CA LEU A 208 13.53 16.68 17.56
C LEU A 208 14.56 17.15 16.54
N THR A 209 15.73 17.54 17.02
CA THR A 209 16.80 18.09 16.18
C THR A 209 17.44 16.97 15.35
N GLU A 210 17.75 15.83 15.98
CA GLU A 210 18.25 14.65 15.29
C GLU A 210 17.15 13.59 15.17
N SER A 211 17.05 12.94 14.01
CA SER A 211 16.06 11.87 13.77
C SER A 211 16.23 10.63 14.66
N THR A 212 17.40 10.47 15.26
CA THR A 212 17.72 9.40 16.20
C THR A 212 17.42 9.74 17.65
N ASP A 213 17.11 11.01 17.95
CA ASP A 213 16.77 11.43 19.28
C ASP A 213 15.49 10.71 19.76
N LYS A 214 15.42 10.52 21.08
CA LYS A 214 14.30 9.82 21.71
C LYS A 214 13.41 10.84 22.38
N HIS A 215 12.13 10.82 21.98
CA HIS A 215 11.09 11.46 22.77
C HIS A 215 11.00 10.81 24.15
N THR A 216 10.87 11.64 25.18
CA THR A 216 10.76 11.21 26.58
C THR A 216 9.31 10.91 26.96
N ASN A 217 8.35 11.55 26.29
CA ASN A 217 6.92 11.39 26.46
C ASN A 217 6.32 10.39 25.46
N SER A 218 5.15 9.86 25.79
CA SER A 218 4.36 9.06 24.85
C SER A 218 3.81 9.94 23.71
N PRO A 219 3.56 9.37 22.51
CA PRO A 219 2.94 10.08 21.39
C PRO A 219 1.68 10.84 21.82
N ASN A 220 1.66 12.15 21.59
CA ASN A 220 0.59 13.09 21.99
C ASN A 220 -0.23 13.60 20.79
N LYS A 221 0.07 13.17 19.56
CA LYS A 221 -0.66 13.61 18.36
C LYS A 221 -1.11 12.42 17.53
N GLU A 222 -2.31 12.56 16.98
CA GLU A 222 -2.91 11.59 16.06
C GLU A 222 -3.48 12.33 14.84
N VAL A 223 -3.19 11.83 13.65
CA VAL A 223 -3.76 12.35 12.40
C VAL A 223 -4.28 11.18 11.59
N ILE A 224 -5.52 11.29 11.13
CA ILE A 224 -6.17 10.31 10.28
C ILE A 224 -6.39 10.95 8.91
N THR A 225 -5.82 10.34 7.89
CA THR A 225 -6.08 10.72 6.49
C THR A 225 -6.69 9.56 5.73
N LYS A 226 -7.30 9.87 4.60
CA LYS A 226 -7.99 8.90 3.76
C LYS A 226 -7.67 9.15 2.30
N VAL A 227 -7.42 8.08 1.57
CA VAL A 227 -7.36 8.07 0.11
C VAL A 227 -8.57 7.30 -0.40
N THR A 228 -9.36 7.89 -1.28
CA THR A 228 -10.52 7.23 -1.88
C THR A 228 -10.53 7.38 -3.39
N GLY A 229 -11.22 6.48 -4.05
CA GLY A 229 -11.49 6.56 -5.48
C GLY A 229 -12.25 5.34 -5.96
N ASP A 230 -12.43 5.31 -7.27
CA ASP A 230 -13.19 4.31 -7.98
C ASP A 230 -12.27 3.53 -8.92
N SER A 231 -12.75 2.39 -9.42
CA SER A 231 -12.08 1.62 -10.47
C SER A 231 -10.59 1.33 -10.19
N PRO A 232 -10.21 0.79 -9.01
CA PRO A 232 -8.82 0.71 -8.56
C PRO A 232 -7.90 -0.04 -9.52
N ALA A 233 -8.39 -1.10 -10.17
CA ALA A 233 -7.58 -1.97 -11.02
C ALA A 233 -7.12 -1.27 -12.31
N TYR A 234 -7.94 -1.28 -13.37
CA TYR A 234 -7.51 -0.82 -14.68
C TYR A 234 -7.49 0.70 -14.81
N GLU A 235 -8.59 1.39 -14.48
CA GLU A 235 -8.66 2.87 -14.57
C GLU A 235 -7.67 3.51 -13.64
N GLY A 236 -7.74 3.16 -12.35
CA GLY A 236 -6.92 3.74 -11.30
C GLY A 236 -5.44 3.54 -11.61
N THR A 237 -5.03 2.33 -12.00
CA THR A 237 -3.65 2.08 -12.41
C THR A 237 -3.25 2.88 -13.64
N SER A 238 -4.11 2.99 -14.65
CA SER A 238 -3.79 3.76 -15.87
C SER A 238 -3.63 5.25 -15.57
N ILE A 239 -4.55 5.84 -14.80
CA ILE A 239 -4.49 7.23 -14.35
C ILE A 239 -3.20 7.45 -13.56
N ILE A 240 -2.93 6.64 -12.55
CA ILE A 240 -1.74 6.77 -11.70
C ILE A 240 -0.46 6.65 -12.52
N ALA A 241 -0.37 5.68 -13.43
CA ALA A 241 0.83 5.45 -14.25
C ALA A 241 1.10 6.64 -15.19
N ILE A 242 0.06 7.13 -15.86
CA ILE A 242 0.17 8.29 -16.77
C ILE A 242 0.55 9.55 -16.00
N LEU A 243 -0.14 9.83 -14.88
CA LEU A 243 0.18 10.99 -14.06
C LEU A 243 1.61 10.90 -13.50
N SER A 244 2.05 9.72 -13.06
CA SER A 244 3.43 9.51 -12.62
C SER A 244 4.43 9.83 -13.74
N ALA A 245 4.18 9.36 -14.96
CA ALA A 245 5.04 9.64 -16.11
C ALA A 245 5.08 11.14 -16.45
N ILE A 246 3.93 11.81 -16.49
CA ILE A 246 3.82 13.26 -16.73
C ILE A 246 4.58 14.04 -15.65
N THR A 247 4.43 13.66 -14.38
CA THR A 247 5.15 14.29 -13.27
C THR A 247 6.65 14.09 -13.39
N ILE A 248 7.12 12.89 -13.75
CA ILE A 248 8.56 12.64 -13.94
C ILE A 248 9.14 13.50 -15.07
N LEU A 249 8.39 13.68 -16.16
CA LEU A 249 8.83 14.49 -17.30
C LEU A 249 8.84 15.99 -17.01
N ASN A 250 7.84 16.49 -16.28
CA ASN A 250 7.62 17.93 -16.12
C ASN A 250 8.16 18.50 -14.80
N GLU A 251 8.41 17.67 -13.79
CA GLU A 251 8.81 18.09 -12.44
C GLU A 251 10.09 17.37 -11.98
N SER A 252 10.98 17.05 -12.92
CA SER A 252 12.25 16.37 -12.61
C SER A 252 13.12 17.15 -11.62
N ASP A 253 12.95 18.46 -11.52
CA ASP A 253 13.62 19.34 -10.56
C ASP A 253 13.19 19.08 -9.11
N LYS A 254 12.00 18.49 -8.90
CA LYS A 254 11.47 18.14 -7.57
C LYS A 254 11.74 16.68 -7.19
N ILE A 255 12.22 15.86 -8.12
CA ILE A 255 12.59 14.46 -7.87
C ILE A 255 14.01 14.43 -7.30
N PRO A 256 14.26 13.72 -6.19
CA PRO A 256 15.57 13.70 -5.58
C PRO A 256 16.63 13.00 -6.44
N ASP A 257 17.87 13.39 -6.21
CA ASP A 257 19.06 12.87 -6.89
C ASP A 257 19.03 13.14 -8.41
N ASN A 258 20.13 12.88 -9.11
CA ASN A 258 20.20 13.04 -10.57
C ASN A 258 19.90 11.71 -11.30
N GLY A 259 18.99 10.89 -10.75
CA GLY A 259 18.67 9.55 -11.21
C GLY A 259 18.75 8.50 -10.10
N GLY A 260 18.29 7.28 -10.39
CA GLY A 260 18.31 6.15 -9.45
C GLY A 260 17.05 5.29 -9.51
N VAL A 261 17.01 4.27 -8.65
CA VAL A 261 15.84 3.38 -8.49
C VAL A 261 15.08 3.80 -7.24
N LEU A 262 13.89 4.36 -7.42
CA LEU A 262 13.12 5.00 -6.36
C LEU A 262 11.73 4.38 -6.22
N THR A 263 11.16 4.46 -5.02
CA THR A 263 9.74 4.19 -4.79
C THR A 263 8.91 5.42 -5.19
N PRO A 264 7.59 5.28 -5.43
CA PRO A 264 6.73 6.41 -5.74
C PRO A 264 6.76 7.48 -4.65
N GLY A 265 6.73 7.10 -3.37
CA GLY A 265 6.81 8.03 -2.25
C GLY A 265 8.14 8.76 -2.16
N ALA A 266 9.25 8.09 -2.46
CA ALA A 266 10.57 8.72 -2.48
C ALA A 266 10.74 9.68 -3.67
N ALA A 267 10.31 9.27 -4.86
CA ALA A 267 10.47 10.05 -6.09
C ALA A 267 9.45 11.19 -6.20
N LEU A 268 8.18 10.88 -5.95
CA LEU A 268 7.03 11.72 -6.33
C LEU A 268 6.36 12.37 -5.12
N GLY A 269 6.76 12.03 -3.89
CA GLY A 269 6.17 12.56 -2.67
C GLY A 269 6.28 14.08 -2.48
N LYS A 270 7.27 14.73 -3.13
CA LYS A 270 7.47 16.20 -3.10
C LYS A 270 7.05 16.90 -4.41
N THR A 271 6.34 16.20 -5.28
CA THR A 271 5.87 16.69 -6.59
C THR A 271 4.38 17.02 -6.56
N SER A 272 3.80 17.49 -7.68
CA SER A 272 2.36 17.75 -7.77
C SER A 272 1.48 16.50 -7.96
N LEU A 273 2.03 15.28 -7.92
CA LEU A 273 1.29 14.05 -8.24
C LEU A 273 0.05 13.86 -7.35
N ILE A 274 0.12 14.18 -6.06
CA ILE A 274 -1.04 14.09 -5.16
C ILE A 274 -2.14 15.07 -5.59
N GLU A 275 -1.79 16.30 -5.95
CA GLU A 275 -2.72 17.29 -6.47
C GLU A 275 -3.33 16.87 -7.81
N GLN A 276 -2.55 16.25 -8.70
CA GLN A 276 -3.06 15.73 -9.97
C GLN A 276 -4.02 14.55 -9.76
N MET A 277 -3.69 13.62 -8.86
CA MET A 277 -4.57 12.50 -8.52
C MET A 277 -5.91 12.99 -7.94
N ASN A 278 -5.88 14.01 -7.08
CA ASN A 278 -7.09 14.64 -6.55
C ASN A 278 -8.01 15.19 -7.66
N LYS A 279 -7.44 15.76 -8.73
CA LYS A 279 -8.19 16.25 -9.90
C LYS A 279 -8.78 15.13 -10.76
N HIS A 280 -8.30 13.90 -10.62
CA HIS A 280 -8.72 12.72 -11.36
C HIS A 280 -9.41 11.68 -10.46
N ASN A 281 -10.22 12.16 -9.50
CA ASN A 281 -11.07 11.36 -8.61
C ASN A 281 -10.35 10.37 -7.67
N ILE A 282 -9.03 10.49 -7.49
CA ILE A 282 -8.27 9.80 -6.45
C ILE A 282 -8.00 10.81 -5.33
N LYS A 283 -8.91 10.86 -4.36
CA LYS A 283 -9.00 11.94 -3.37
C LYS A 283 -8.18 11.64 -2.13
N PHE A 284 -7.33 12.58 -1.72
CA PHE A 284 -6.54 12.58 -0.49
C PHE A 284 -7.11 13.60 0.49
N GLU A 285 -7.59 13.13 1.63
CA GLU A 285 -8.34 13.95 2.59
C GLU A 285 -7.82 13.78 4.02
N VAL A 286 -7.84 14.85 4.80
CA VAL A 286 -7.63 14.79 6.25
C VAL A 286 -8.99 14.57 6.91
N ILE A 287 -9.14 13.46 7.63
CA ILE A 287 -10.37 13.10 8.34
C ILE A 287 -10.37 13.71 9.74
N SER A 288 -9.25 13.63 10.44
CA SER A 288 -9.09 14.25 11.75
C SER A 288 -7.62 14.53 12.07
N SER A 289 -7.41 15.52 12.94
CA SER A 289 -6.12 15.82 13.55
C SER A 289 -6.38 16.19 15.00
N THR A 290 -5.85 15.41 15.93
CA THR A 290 -6.12 15.54 17.36
C THR A 290 -4.81 15.58 18.14
N VAL A 291 -4.69 16.54 19.04
CA VAL A 291 -3.64 16.61 20.06
C VAL A 291 -4.25 16.12 21.36
N LYS A 292 -3.57 15.19 22.03
CA LYS A 292 -3.97 14.52 23.28
C LYS A 292 -3.26 15.14 24.47
#